data_AF-A0A830E437-F1
#
_entry.id   AF-A0A830E437-F1
#
_cell.length_a   1.000
_cell.length_b   1.000
_cell.length_c   1.000
_cell.angle_alpha   90.00
_cell.angle_beta   90.00
_cell.angle_gamma   90.00
#
_symmetry.space_group_name_H-M   'P 1'
#
loop_
_entity.id
_entity.type
_entity.pdbx_description
1 polymer ?
#
loop_
_entity_poly.entity_id
_entity_poly.type
_entity_poly.pdbx_seq_one_letter_code
_entity_poly.pdbx_strand_id
1 'polypeptide(L)'
;MKRVQKNCITLVVDVCNDSLNKFKGALNTAIKRAGFGGALRILVYRCRELDFNNYVRELNSVVANNFSVTIFVYELDDLNAVFNELNKNIFSGCDSYSVLSTIDLPAGIDYEKMK
;
A
#
# COMPACT_ATOMS: atom_id res chain seq x y z
N MET A 1 -22.50 16.87 -1.24
CA MET A 1 -22.10 15.80 -2.19
C MET A 1 -20.89 15.08 -1.59
N LYS A 2 -20.94 13.75 -1.40
CA LYS A 2 -19.75 12.98 -1.00
C LYS A 2 -18.72 13.13 -2.11
N ARG A 3 -17.52 13.67 -1.81
CA ARG A 3 -16.41 13.70 -2.77
C ARG A 3 -16.03 12.24 -3.03
N VAL A 4 -16.31 11.75 -4.23
CA VAL A 4 -15.86 10.43 -4.67
C VAL A 4 -14.35 10.55 -4.92
N GLN A 5 -13.57 9.64 -4.33
CA GLN A 5 -12.13 9.61 -4.55
C GLN A 5 -11.85 8.99 -5.92
N LYS A 6 -11.07 9.69 -6.74
CA LYS A 6 -10.62 9.16 -8.03
C LYS A 6 -9.42 8.25 -7.78
N ASN A 7 -9.52 6.99 -8.18
CA ASN A 7 -8.45 5.99 -8.12
C ASN A 7 -7.97 5.65 -6.70
N CYS A 8 -8.33 4.45 -6.26
CA CYS A 8 -7.94 3.91 -4.97
C CYS A 8 -7.06 2.69 -5.15
N ILE A 9 -5.90 2.69 -4.50
CA ILE A 9 -4.88 1.67 -4.66
C ILE A 9 -4.61 1.02 -3.31
N THR A 10 -4.58 -0.30 -3.27
CA THR A 10 -4.00 -1.04 -2.15
C THR A 10 -2.64 -1.59 -2.58
N LEU A 11 -1.58 -1.12 -1.94
CA LEU A 11 -0.24 -1.65 -2.06
C LEU A 11 0.00 -2.66 -0.94
N VAL A 12 0.33 -3.89 -1.29
CA VAL A 12 0.84 -4.92 -0.38
C VAL A 12 2.34 -5.00 -0.57
N VAL A 13 3.09 -4.82 0.51
CA VAL A 13 4.55 -4.81 0.46
C VAL A 13 5.14 -5.69 1.55
N ASP A 14 6.01 -6.62 1.15
CA ASP A 14 6.89 -7.35 2.05
C ASP A 14 8.15 -6.52 2.31
N VAL A 15 8.37 -6.15 3.57
CA VAL A 15 9.60 -5.48 4.03
C VAL A 15 10.47 -6.40 4.88
N CYS A 16 10.06 -7.65 5.07
CA CYS A 16 10.82 -8.68 5.75
C CYS A 16 12.05 -9.08 4.93
N ASN A 17 11.89 -9.20 3.62
CA ASN A 17 12.93 -9.66 2.69
C ASN A 17 13.45 -8.58 1.72
N ASP A 18 12.88 -7.38 1.75
CA ASP A 18 13.19 -6.32 0.80
C ASP A 18 14.04 -5.19 1.40
N SER A 19 14.80 -4.53 0.53
CA SER A 19 15.56 -3.34 0.90
C SER A 19 14.66 -2.11 0.99
N LEU A 20 15.08 -1.12 1.79
CA LEU A 20 14.43 0.19 1.87
C LEU A 20 14.25 0.83 0.48
N ASN A 21 15.17 0.60 -0.46
CA ASN A 21 15.09 1.11 -1.82
C ASN A 21 13.93 0.48 -2.61
N LYS A 22 13.69 -0.83 -2.46
CA LYS A 22 12.54 -1.50 -3.08
C LYS A 22 11.23 -0.97 -2.53
N PHE A 23 11.14 -0.79 -1.21
CA PHE A 23 9.97 -0.18 -0.56
C PHE A 23 9.68 1.22 -1.13
N LYS A 24 10.70 2.08 -1.26
CA LYS A 24 10.56 3.41 -1.89
C LYS A 24 10.08 3.31 -3.34
N GLY A 25 10.62 2.37 -4.12
CA GLY A 25 10.23 2.13 -5.50
C GLY A 25 8.76 1.73 -5.64
N ALA A 26 8.31 0.79 -4.79
CA ALA A 26 6.93 0.33 -4.75
C ALA A 26 5.98 1.47 -4.36
N LEU A 27 6.33 2.21 -3.30
CA LEU A 27 5.57 3.37 -2.82
C LEU A 27 5.41 4.45 -3.89
N ASN A 28 6.51 4.86 -4.54
CA ASN A 28 6.49 5.87 -5.58
C ASN A 28 5.63 5.45 -6.79
N THR A 29 5.67 4.17 -7.14
CA THR A 29 4.86 3.64 -8.24
C THR A 29 3.37 3.66 -7.89
N ALA A 30 3.01 3.23 -6.68
CA ALA A 30 1.63 3.25 -6.21
C ALA A 30 1.07 4.68 -6.14
N ILE A 31 1.86 5.65 -5.65
CA ILE A 31 1.46 7.06 -5.57
C ILE A 31 1.25 7.65 -6.98
N LYS A 32 2.15 7.39 -7.92
CA LYS A 32 2.00 7.85 -9.31
C LYS A 32 0.73 7.32 -9.96
N ARG A 33 0.34 6.08 -9.66
CA ARG A 33 -0.88 5.46 -10.19
C ARG A 33 -2.15 5.96 -9.51
N ALA A 34 -2.12 6.19 -8.20
CA ALA A 34 -3.25 6.79 -7.48
C ALA A 34 -3.54 8.19 -8.02
N GLY A 35 -2.49 8.94 -8.38
CA GLY A 35 -2.61 10.26 -8.97
C GLY A 35 -3.11 11.30 -7.96
N PHE A 36 -3.40 12.51 -8.45
CA PHE A 36 -3.83 13.60 -7.59
C PHE A 36 -5.26 13.38 -7.06
N GLY A 37 -5.42 13.41 -5.74
CA GLY A 37 -6.72 13.29 -5.06
C GLY A 37 -7.18 11.85 -4.80
N GLY A 38 -6.32 10.86 -5.08
CA GLY A 38 -6.61 9.43 -4.86
C GLY A 38 -6.38 8.97 -3.43
N ALA A 39 -6.64 7.69 -3.17
CA ALA A 39 -6.36 7.06 -1.88
C ALA A 39 -5.40 5.89 -2.05
N LEU A 40 -4.44 5.79 -1.13
CA LEU A 40 -3.46 4.72 -1.11
C LEU A 40 -3.50 4.01 0.25
N ARG A 41 -3.79 2.73 0.26
CA ARG A 41 -3.68 1.86 1.43
C ARG A 41 -2.43 1.02 1.27
N ILE A 42 -1.66 0.91 2.33
CA ILE A 42 -0.38 0.20 2.34
C ILE A 42 -0.47 -0.86 3.43
N LEU A 43 -0.45 -2.12 3.02
CA LEU A 43 -0.37 -3.27 3.90
C LEU A 43 1.08 -3.74 3.92
N VAL A 44 1.73 -3.55 5.06
CA VAL A 44 3.13 -3.84 5.26
C VAL A 44 3.25 -5.17 5.99
N TYR A 45 3.76 -6.17 5.30
CA TYR A 45 4.19 -7.43 5.91
C TYR A 45 5.64 -7.29 6.38
N ARG A 46 5.89 -7.39 7.68
CA ARG A 46 7.23 -7.25 8.28
C ARG A 46 7.65 -8.50 9.05
N CYS A 47 8.97 -8.76 9.13
CA CYS A 47 9.47 -9.70 10.14
C CYS A 47 9.31 -9.09 11.54
N ARG A 48 9.11 -9.93 12.57
CA ARG A 48 9.01 -9.46 13.98
C ARG A 48 10.21 -8.62 14.44
N GLU A 49 11.40 -8.98 13.98
CA GLU A 49 12.67 -8.37 14.40
C GLU A 49 13.03 -7.08 13.62
N LEU A 50 12.24 -6.72 12.60
CA LEU A 50 12.52 -5.54 11.78
C LEU A 50 12.09 -4.24 12.50
N ASP A 51 13.03 -3.31 12.67
CA ASP A 51 12.74 -1.94 13.10
C ASP A 51 12.12 -1.13 11.95
N PHE A 52 10.80 -0.96 12.01
CA PHE A 52 10.02 -0.28 10.97
C PHE A 52 10.15 1.25 11.00
N ASN A 53 10.81 1.84 12.01
CA ASN A 53 10.93 3.30 12.15
C ASN A 53 11.56 4.00 10.93
N ASN A 54 12.52 3.34 10.27
CA ASN A 54 13.16 3.87 9.07
C ASN A 54 12.18 3.93 7.88
N TYR A 55 11.29 2.95 7.75
CA TYR A 55 10.30 2.90 6.68
C TYR A 55 9.21 3.96 6.86
N VAL A 56 8.78 4.22 8.11
CA VAL A 56 7.84 5.30 8.45
C VAL A 56 8.40 6.68 8.10
N ARG A 57 9.69 6.91 8.38
CA ARG A 57 10.35 8.18 8.00
C ARG A 57 10.34 8.40 6.50
N GLU A 58 10.55 7.34 5.72
CA GLU A 58 10.51 7.42 4.26
C GLU A 58 9.09 7.66 3.74
N LEU A 59 8.09 7.00 4.32
CA LEU A 59 6.68 7.29 4.02
C LEU A 59 6.38 8.77 4.19
N ASN A 60 6.74 9.36 5.34
CA ASN A 60 6.51 10.77 5.62
C ASN A 60 7.22 11.71 4.64
N SER A 61 8.46 11.39 4.25
CA SER A 61 9.22 12.15 3.26
C SER A 61 8.54 12.15 1.88
N VAL A 62 7.97 11.02 1.48
CA VAL A 62 7.27 10.89 0.19
C VAL A 62 5.90 11.57 0.23
N VAL A 63 5.14 11.44 1.33
CA VAL A 63 3.82 12.08 1.51
C VAL A 63 3.95 13.60 1.50
N ALA A 64 4.94 14.15 2.21
CA ALA A 64 5.13 15.59 2.38
C ALA A 64 5.47 16.33 1.07
N ASN A 65 5.92 15.61 0.04
CA ASN A 65 6.55 16.24 -1.12
C ASN A 65 5.63 16.56 -2.31
N ASN A 66 4.40 16.01 -2.46
CA ASN A 66 3.45 16.54 -3.49
C ASN A 66 2.03 15.93 -3.64
N PHE A 67 1.33 15.42 -2.63
CA PHE A 67 0.05 14.72 -2.94
C PHE A 67 -1.14 15.04 -2.03
N SER A 68 -2.30 15.25 -2.67
CA SER A 68 -3.64 15.13 -2.10
C SER A 68 -4.07 13.67 -1.92
N VAL A 69 -3.09 12.77 -1.74
CA VAL A 69 -3.29 11.33 -1.56
C VAL A 69 -3.36 11.03 -0.07
N THR A 70 -4.44 10.37 0.35
CA THR A 70 -4.56 9.90 1.74
C THR A 70 -3.89 8.53 1.85
N ILE A 71 -2.91 8.40 2.75
CA ILE A 71 -2.16 7.17 2.95
C ILE A 71 -2.58 6.51 4.26
N PHE A 72 -3.00 5.24 4.17
CA PHE A 72 -3.33 4.41 5.33
C PHE A 72 -2.31 3.28 5.42
N VAL A 73 -1.56 3.22 6.52
CA VAL A 73 -0.50 2.21 6.73
C VAL A 73 -0.97 1.22 7.78
N TYR A 74 -0.87 -0.07 7.46
CA TYR A 74 -1.17 -1.17 8.36
C TYR A 74 0.04 -2.07 8.44
N GLU A 75 0.58 -2.26 9.64
CA GLU A 75 1.73 -3.11 9.90
C GLU A 75 1.26 -4.46 10.42
N LEU A 76 1.72 -5.53 9.76
CA LEU A 76 1.28 -6.89 10.01
C LEU A 76 2.49 -7.81 10.05
N ASP A 77 2.58 -8.67 11.06
CA ASP A 77 3.63 -9.69 11.20
C ASP A 77 3.14 -11.08 10.73
N ASP A 78 1.86 -11.21 10.39
CA ASP A 78 1.24 -12.43 9.86
C ASP A 78 0.67 -12.19 8.46
N LEU A 79 1.11 -12.99 7.51
CA LEU A 79 0.65 -12.95 6.13
C LEU A 79 -0.87 -13.25 6.03
N ASN A 80 -1.42 -14.09 6.90
CA ASN A 80 -2.86 -14.31 6.96
C ASN A 80 -3.62 -13.06 7.40
N ALA A 81 -3.02 -12.24 8.26
CA ALA A 81 -3.61 -10.97 8.67
C ALA A 81 -3.65 -9.98 7.48
N VAL A 82 -2.62 -9.97 6.62
CA VAL A 82 -2.61 -9.18 5.38
C VAL A 82 -3.78 -9.56 4.49
N PHE A 83 -4.01 -10.86 4.30
CA PHE A 83 -5.11 -11.35 3.46
C PHE A 83 -6.49 -11.07 4.04
N ASN A 84 -6.64 -11.22 5.35
CA ASN A 84 -7.88 -10.83 6.04
C ASN A 84 -8.16 -9.34 5.86
N GLU A 85 -7.13 -8.50 5.90
CA GLU A 85 -7.24 -7.06 5.77
C GLU A 85 -7.58 -6.63 4.33
N LEU A 86 -7.05 -7.33 3.32
CA LEU A 86 -7.46 -7.19 1.92
C LEU A 86 -8.95 -7.51 1.73
N ASN A 87 -9.43 -8.61 2.31
CA ASN A 87 -10.81 -9.06 2.17
C ASN A 87 -11.85 -8.18 2.89
N LYS A 88 -11.43 -7.45 3.94
CA LYS A 88 -12.34 -6.69 4.80
C LYS A 88 -12.71 -5.30 4.29
N ASN A 89 -11.90 -4.67 3.44
CA ASN A 89 -11.99 -3.23 3.23
C ASN A 89 -11.61 -2.82 1.80
N ILE A 90 -12.60 -2.83 0.91
CA ILE A 90 -12.53 -2.10 -0.35
C ILE A 90 -12.94 -0.66 -0.03
N PHE A 91 -12.13 0.31 -0.45
CA PHE A 91 -12.39 1.73 -0.19
C PHE A 91 -13.79 2.14 -0.67
N SER A 92 -14.71 2.36 0.27
CA SER A 92 -16.08 2.76 -0.03
C SER A 92 -16.10 4.18 -0.61
N GLY A 93 -16.69 4.37 -1.80
CA GLY A 93 -16.76 5.68 -2.45
C GLY A 93 -15.56 6.03 -3.33
N CYS A 94 -14.92 5.01 -3.91
CA CYS A 94 -13.92 5.16 -4.95
C CYS A 94 -14.50 4.88 -6.35
N ASP A 95 -14.06 5.65 -7.34
CA ASP A 95 -14.45 5.44 -8.75
C ASP A 95 -13.79 4.17 -9.34
N SER A 96 -12.60 3.82 -8.88
CA SER A 96 -11.86 2.63 -9.32
C SER A 96 -10.97 2.09 -8.19
N TYR A 97 -10.73 0.77 -8.21
CA TYR A 97 -9.90 0.07 -7.23
C TYR A 97 -8.86 -0.80 -7.92
N SER A 98 -7.62 -0.81 -7.42
CA SER A 98 -6.57 -1.73 -7.86
C SER A 98 -5.70 -2.20 -6.71
N VAL A 99 -5.18 -3.42 -6.82
CA VAL A 99 -4.22 -4.00 -5.86
C VAL A 99 -2.86 -4.13 -6.54
N LEU A 100 -1.83 -3.63 -5.89
CA LEU A 100 -0.43 -3.83 -6.25
C LEU A 100 0.23 -4.66 -5.17
N SER A 101 1.07 -5.61 -5.52
CA SER A 101 1.75 -6.45 -4.52
C SER A 101 3.20 -6.71 -4.88
N THR A 102 4.10 -6.66 -3.90
CA THR A 102 5.48 -7.16 -4.07
C THR A 102 5.62 -8.66 -3.80
N ILE A 103 4.56 -9.29 -3.27
CA ILE A 103 4.50 -10.73 -2.97
C ILE A 103 3.38 -11.41 -3.72
N ASP A 104 3.46 -12.73 -3.79
CA ASP A 104 2.37 -13.55 -4.31
C ASP A 104 1.17 -13.52 -3.34
N LEU A 105 0.04 -13.04 -3.85
CA LEU A 105 -1.23 -13.08 -3.12
C LEU A 105 -2.00 -14.38 -3.44
N PRO A 106 -2.90 -14.84 -2.55
CA PRO A 106 -3.69 -16.05 -2.74
C PRO A 106 -4.56 -15.98 -4.00
N ALA A 107 -4.91 -17.15 -4.51
CA ALA A 107 -5.87 -17.26 -5.61
C ALA A 107 -7.20 -16.59 -5.23
N GLY A 108 -7.74 -15.79 -6.15
CA GLY A 108 -9.00 -15.06 -5.95
C GLY A 108 -8.85 -13.56 -5.66
N ILE A 109 -7.64 -13.07 -5.41
CA ILE A 109 -7.34 -11.63 -5.40
C ILE A 109 -6.83 -11.23 -6.79
N ASP A 110 -7.49 -10.26 -7.42
CA ASP A 110 -6.98 -9.64 -8.65
C ASP A 110 -5.96 -8.55 -8.28
N TYR A 111 -4.70 -8.75 -8.65
CA TYR A 111 -3.61 -7.85 -8.32
C TYR A 111 -2.55 -7.81 -9.41
N GLU A 112 -1.84 -6.69 -9.48
CA GLU A 112 -0.64 -6.57 -10.28
C GLU A 112 0.60 -6.83 -9.43
N LYS A 113 1.38 -7.84 -9.80
CA LYS A 113 2.66 -8.13 -9.16
C LYS A 113 3.72 -7.12 -9.60
N MET A 114 4.30 -6.43 -8.63
CA MET A 114 5.41 -5.50 -8.83
C MET A 114 6.73 -6.29 -8.81
N LYS A 115 7.61 -5.99 -9.77
CA LYS A 115 8.97 -6.56 -9.84
C LYS A 115 9.97 -5.80 -9.00
#